data_AF-A0A7X6YP34-F1
#
_entry.id   AF-A0A7X6YP34-F1
#
_cell.length_a   1.000
_cell.length_b   1.000
_cell.length_c   1.000
_cell.angle_alpha   90.00
_cell.angle_beta   90.00
_cell.angle_gamma   90.00
#
_symmetry.space_group_name_H-M   'P 1'
#
loop_
_entity.id
_entity.type
_entity.pdbx_description
1 polymer ?
#
loop_
_entity_poly.entity_id
_entity_poly.type
_entity_poly.pdbx_seq_one_letter_code
_entity_poly.pdbx_strand_id
1 'polypeptide(L)' 'MQFSNKDIQLFNEAGINVENKNYTNDEVERFKIKVTDFIMSQSTKDIEKYSKKFSSLL' A
#
# COMPACT_ATOMS: atom_id res chain seq x y z
N MET A 1 12.56 -7.48 3.47
CA MET A 1 11.28 -7.42 4.20
C MET A 1 10.25 -8.26 3.47
N GLN A 2 9.36 -8.93 4.19
CA GLN A 2 8.25 -9.69 3.62
C GLN A 2 6.94 -9.12 4.15
N PHE A 3 5.98 -8.91 3.26
CA PHE A 3 4.67 -8.42 3.62
C PHE A 3 3.79 -9.55 4.16
N SER A 4 2.92 -9.24 5.10
CA SER A 4 1.92 -10.21 5.55
C SER A 4 0.87 -10.44 4.46
N ASN A 5 0.12 -11.54 4.55
CA ASN A 5 -1.00 -11.78 3.61
C ASN A 5 -2.04 -10.64 3.62
N LYS A 6 -2.21 -9.97 4.77
CA LYS A 6 -3.11 -8.80 4.89
C LYS A 6 -2.56 -7.61 4.12
N ASP A 7 -1.27 -7.34 4.25
CA ASP A 7 -0.58 -6.27 3.53
C ASP A 7 -0.65 -6.49 2.02
N ILE A 8 -0.42 -7.73 1.57
CA ILE A 8 -0.53 -8.11 0.15
C ILE A 8 -1.95 -7.87 -0.37
N GLN A 9 -2.99 -8.21 0.40
CA GLN A 9 -4.37 -7.92 0.02
C GLN A 9 -4.62 -6.41 -0.11
N LEU A 10 -4.10 -5.59 0.83
CA LEU A 10 -4.21 -4.14 0.76
C LEU A 10 -3.53 -3.56 -0.49
N PHE A 11 -2.33 -4.04 -0.83
CA PHE A 11 -1.66 -3.63 -2.07
C PHE A 11 -2.48 -3.97 -3.31
N ASN A 12 -3.06 -5.18 -3.36
CA ASN A 12 -3.89 -5.60 -4.49
C ASN A 12 -5.16 -4.74 -4.62
N GLU A 13 -5.77 -4.30 -3.52
CA GLU A 13 -6.89 -3.35 -3.56
C GLU A 13 -6.49 -1.99 -4.14
N ALA A 14 -5.26 -1.53 -3.88
CA ALA A 14 -4.69 -0.32 -4.49
C ALA A 14 -4.23 -0.54 -5.94
N GLY A 15 -4.45 -1.72 -6.53
CA GLY A 15 -3.98 -2.09 -7.87
C GLY A 15 -2.48 -2.36 -7.96
N ILE A 16 -1.80 -2.57 -6.83
CA ILE A 16 -0.37 -2.86 -6.74
C ILE A 16 -0.20 -4.36 -6.55
N ASN A 17 0.27 -5.05 -7.59
CA ASN A 17 0.50 -6.49 -7.50
C ASN A 17 1.76 -6.79 -6.69
N VAL A 18 1.58 -7.30 -5.47
CA VAL A 18 2.66 -7.70 -4.56
C VAL A 18 2.60 -9.20 -4.36
N GLU A 19 3.71 -9.88 -4.62
CA GLU A 19 3.86 -11.31 -4.41
C GLU A 19 4.36 -11.62 -2.99
N ASN A 20 4.12 -12.85 -2.54
CA ASN A 20 4.63 -13.36 -1.27
C ASN A 20 6.11 -13.73 -1.39
N LYS A 21 6.99 -12.72 -1.41
CA LYS A 21 8.44 -12.87 -1.47
C LYS A 21 9.15 -11.84 -0.60
N ASN A 22 10.47 -11.97 -0.51
CA ASN A 22 11.31 -10.97 0.13
C ASN A 22 11.58 -9.81 -0.83
N TYR A 23 11.37 -8.60 -0.33
CA TYR A 23 11.66 -7.34 -1.02
C TYR A 23 12.84 -6.63 -0.38
N THR A 24 13.55 -5.88 -1.21
CA THR A 24 14.56 -4.90 -0.77
C THR A 24 13.89 -3.66 -0.19
N ASN A 25 14.64 -2.86 0.57
CA ASN A 25 14.10 -1.62 1.13
C ASN A 25 13.67 -0.63 0.04
N ASP A 26 14.42 -0.52 -1.06
CA ASP A 26 14.06 0.29 -2.22
C ASP A 26 12.71 -0.11 -2.84
N GLU A 27 12.45 -1.41 -2.97
CA GLU A 27 11.16 -1.90 -3.48
C GLU A 27 10.01 -1.56 -2.52
N VAL A 28 10.24 -1.73 -1.22
CA VAL A 28 9.27 -1.36 -0.18
C VAL A 28 8.93 0.12 -0.25
N GLU A 29 9.92 1.01 -0.37
CA GLU A 29 9.69 2.45 -0.50
C GLU A 29 8.88 2.78 -1.77
N ARG A 30 9.18 2.14 -2.91
CA ARG A 30 8.38 2.29 -4.14
C ARG A 30 6.93 1.89 -3.94
N PHE A 31 6.66 0.85 -3.17
CA PHE A 31 5.28 0.45 -2.87
C PHE A 31 4.56 1.46 -1.97
N LYS A 32 5.26 2.01 -0.95
CA LYS A 32 4.70 3.06 -0.09
C LYS A 32 4.34 4.32 -0.87
N ILE A 33 5.18 4.73 -1.81
CA ILE A 33 4.91 5.87 -2.70
C ILE A 33 3.66 5.61 -3.53
N LYS A 34 3.55 4.44 -4.17
CA LYS A 34 2.36 4.07 -4.96
C LYS A 34 1.08 4.02 -4.13
N VAL A 35 1.15 3.52 -2.89
CA VAL A 35 0.01 3.53 -1.96
C VAL A 35 -0.39 4.96 -1.61
N THR A 36 0.59 5.83 -1.37
CA THR A 36 0.34 7.25 -1.06
C THR A 36 -0.30 7.96 -2.25
N ASP A 37 0.21 7.74 -3.46
CA ASP A 37 -0.37 8.27 -4.70
C ASP A 37 -1.80 7.75 -4.91
N PHE A 38 -2.04 6.47 -4.65
CA PHE A 38 -3.39 5.89 -4.71
C PHE A 38 -4.33 6.61 -3.74
N ILE A 39 -3.95 6.77 -2.47
CA ILE A 39 -4.77 7.47 -1.46
C ILE A 39 -5.05 8.91 -1.90
N MET A 40 -4.02 9.64 -2.34
CA MET A 40 -4.14 11.05 -2.76
C MET A 40 -4.96 11.22 -4.04
N SER A 41 -5.02 10.19 -4.89
CA SER A 41 -5.88 10.18 -6.08
C SER A 41 -7.37 9.98 -5.76
N GLN A 42 -7.72 9.61 -4.53
CA GLN A 42 -9.11 9.44 -4.10
C GLN A 42 -9.77 10.77 -3.74
N SER A 43 -11.10 10.75 -3.68
CA SER A 43 -11.88 11.89 -3.19
C SER A 43 -11.49 12.25 -1.75
N THR A 44 -11.58 13.54 -1.39
CA THR A 44 -11.21 14.04 -0.05
C THR A 44 -11.94 13.34 1.10
N LYS A 45 -13.16 12.86 0.88
CA LYS A 45 -13.92 12.06 1.87
C LYS A 45 -13.36 10.66 2.07
N ASP A 46 -12.78 10.09 1.03
CA ASP A 46 -12.23 8.74 1.01
C ASP A 46 -10.75 8.71 1.41
N ILE A 47 -10.02 9.83 1.26
CA ILE A 47 -8.63 9.98 1.71
C ILE A 47 -8.49 9.58 3.19
N GLU A 48 -9.35 10.09 4.08
CA GLU A 48 -9.27 9.77 5.51
C GLU A 48 -9.51 8.28 5.79
N LYS A 49 -10.47 7.69 5.07
CA LYS A 49 -10.81 6.27 5.16
C LYS A 49 -9.64 5.40 4.70
N TYR A 50 -9.05 5.71 3.56
CA TYR A 50 -7.92 4.95 3.03
C TYR A 50 -6.64 5.21 3.83
N SER A 51 -6.39 6.42 4.30
CA SER A 51 -5.26 6.71 5.20
C SER A 51 -5.31 5.85 6.47
N LYS A 52 -6.49 5.70 7.09
CA LYS A 52 -6.69 4.78 8.22
C LYS A 52 -6.53 3.32 7.84
N LYS A 53 -6.96 2.91 6.64
CA LYS A 53 -6.88 1.52 6.17
C LYS A 53 -5.45 1.09 5.84
N PHE A 54 -4.68 1.97 5.22
CA PHE A 54 -3.31 1.74 4.78
C PHE A 54 -2.26 2.13 5.83
N SER A 55 -2.66 2.50 7.05
CA SER A 55 -1.75 2.97 8.10
C SER A 55 -0.73 1.92 8.56
N SER A 56 -0.96 0.62 8.30
CA SER A 56 0.02 -0.43 8.57
C SER A 56 1.14 -0.49 7.52
N LEU A 57 0.92 0.10 6.35
CA LEU A 57 1.85 0.09 5.21
C LEU A 57 2.67 1.37 5.11
N LEU A 58 2.16 2.48 5.66
CA LEU A 58 2.83 3.79 5.68
C LEU A 58 3.66 3.92 6.95
#